data_AF-A0A2A4Y9T8-F1
#
_entry.id   AF-A0A2A4Y9T8-F1
#
_cell.length_a   1.000
_cell.length_b   1.000
_cell.length_c   1.000
_cell.angle_alpha   90.00
_cell.angle_beta   90.00
_cell.angle_gamma   90.00
#
_symmetry.space_group_name_H-M   'P 1'
#
loop_
_entity.id
_entity.type
_entity.pdbx_description
1 polymer ?
#
loop_
_entity_poly.entity_id
_entity_poly.type
_entity_poly.pdbx_seq_one_letter_code
_entity_poly.pdbx_strand_id
1 'polypeptide(L)'
;MFSGVGPASWKGNSKKGVGKLYSRIQIDHQALNFILHQLQKTSAPVKQLNYFSNSSLFSVDRIKKYFEVRQDEFFSKSEISKVDSNEYLEKIISFCKTKKSFTQIVEVLISEEIEKDEAEEYISELIRNNFLVSELFFSHNSENELNRINLIFHKIKDLDLWVLELLWALVLYQGIFQSLPFHGKEQREKGLYKRCKRH
;
A
#
# COMPACT_ATOMS: atom_id res chain seq x y z
N MET A 1 6.17 -8.80 -21.97
CA MET A 1 6.82 -7.48 -22.12
C MET A 1 6.80 -7.08 -23.57
N PHE A 2 6.01 -6.06 -23.95
CA PHE A 2 5.80 -5.68 -25.35
C PHE A 2 6.58 -4.42 -25.76
N SER A 3 6.86 -3.51 -24.83
CA SER A 3 7.53 -2.21 -25.03
C SER A 3 8.44 -1.85 -23.86
N GLY A 4 9.23 -0.78 -24.00
CA GLY A 4 10.11 -0.24 -22.95
C GLY A 4 10.18 1.28 -23.03
N VAL A 5 10.61 1.92 -21.94
CA VAL A 5 10.74 3.38 -21.82
C VAL A 5 12.22 3.73 -21.66
N GLY A 6 12.65 4.81 -22.30
CA GLY A 6 14.03 5.31 -22.19
C GLY A 6 14.11 6.82 -22.41
N PRO A 7 15.08 7.50 -21.80
CA PRO A 7 15.24 8.94 -21.94
C PRO A 7 15.69 9.30 -23.37
N ALA A 8 15.17 10.42 -23.88
CA ALA A 8 15.61 11.04 -25.12
C ALA A 8 16.15 12.44 -24.84
N SER A 9 17.17 12.86 -25.58
CA SER A 9 17.70 14.22 -25.51
C SER A 9 17.84 14.79 -26.91
N TRP A 10 17.58 16.08 -27.05
CA TRP A 10 17.67 16.77 -28.33
C TRP A 10 19.06 17.39 -28.48
N LYS A 11 19.81 16.94 -29.49
CA LYS A 11 21.13 17.47 -29.88
C LYS A 11 21.19 17.55 -31.41
N GLY A 12 21.96 18.49 -31.95
CA GLY A 12 22.01 18.80 -33.39
C GLY A 12 22.43 17.65 -34.33
N ASN A 13 23.00 16.58 -33.78
CA ASN A 13 23.34 15.36 -34.52
C ASN A 13 22.47 14.18 -34.06
N SER A 14 21.90 13.46 -35.02
CA SER A 14 21.11 12.25 -34.75
C SER A 14 22.02 11.11 -34.28
N LYS A 15 21.99 10.78 -32.99
CA LYS A 15 22.61 9.55 -32.47
C LYS A 15 21.52 8.52 -32.20
N LYS A 16 21.60 7.37 -32.89
CA LYS A 16 20.75 6.21 -32.62
C LYS A 16 21.55 5.20 -31.81
N GLY A 17 21.05 4.85 -30.63
CA GLY A 17 21.64 3.81 -29.79
C GLY A 17 20.57 3.28 -28.84
N VAL A 18 20.47 1.96 -28.73
CA VAL A 18 19.62 1.32 -27.72
C VAL A 18 20.49 1.08 -26.50
N GLY A 19 20.15 1.73 -25.38
CA GLY A 19 20.84 1.51 -24.11
C GLY A 19 20.62 0.09 -23.57
N LYS A 20 21.31 -0.25 -22.47
CA LYS A 20 21.02 -1.49 -21.75
C LYS A 20 19.56 -1.48 -21.30
N LEU A 21 18.86 -2.59 -21.56
CA LEU A 21 17.51 -2.80 -21.07
C LEU A 21 17.59 -3.27 -19.62
N TYR A 22 16.81 -2.62 -18.76
CA TYR A 22 16.61 -3.00 -17.37
C TYR A 22 15.15 -3.38 -17.20
N SER A 23 14.90 -4.48 -16.48
CA SER A 23 13.56 -4.86 -16.06
C SER A 23 13.35 -4.37 -14.64
N ARG A 24 12.26 -3.65 -14.39
CA ARG A 24 11.80 -3.32 -13.04
C ARG A 24 10.52 -4.10 -12.79
N ILE A 25 10.57 -5.04 -11.86
CA ILE A 25 9.43 -5.87 -11.49
C ILE A 25 8.95 -5.41 -10.12
N GLN A 26 7.65 -5.13 -10.04
CA GLN A 26 6.96 -4.75 -8.82
C GLN A 26 5.87 -5.78 -8.57
N ILE A 27 5.61 -6.06 -7.29
CA ILE A 27 4.47 -6.87 -6.88
C ILE A 27 3.20 -6.08 -7.21
N ASP A 28 2.16 -6.78 -7.65
CA ASP A 28 0.86 -6.15 -7.84
C ASP A 28 0.34 -5.56 -6.52
N HIS A 29 0.12 -4.24 -6.51
CA HIS A 29 -0.26 -3.53 -5.30
C HIS A 29 -1.64 -3.93 -4.77
N GLN A 30 -2.57 -4.36 -5.65
CA GLN A 30 -3.90 -4.80 -5.23
C GLN A 30 -3.80 -6.15 -4.53
N ALA A 31 -3.06 -7.10 -5.11
CA ALA A 31 -2.81 -8.39 -4.49
C ALA A 31 -2.11 -8.27 -3.14
N LEU A 32 -1.09 -7.40 -3.04
CA LEU A 32 -0.38 -7.16 -1.79
C LEU A 32 -1.28 -6.52 -0.73
N ASN A 33 -2.04 -5.48 -1.08
CA ASN A 33 -2.99 -4.86 -0.16
C ASN A 33 -4.09 -5.83 0.29
N PHE A 34 -4.52 -6.73 -0.59
CA PHE A 34 -5.46 -7.79 -0.23
C PHE A 34 -4.89 -8.67 0.89
N ILE A 35 -3.69 -9.21 0.69
CA ILE A 35 -3.00 -10.04 1.69
C ILE A 35 -2.87 -9.28 3.02
N LEU A 36 -2.36 -8.06 2.98
CA LEU A 36 -2.14 -7.25 4.19
C LEU A 36 -3.42 -6.93 4.95
N HIS A 37 -4.53 -6.73 4.24
CA HIS A 37 -5.83 -6.50 4.85
C HIS A 37 -6.42 -7.78 5.43
N GLN A 38 -6.30 -8.94 4.77
CA GLN A 38 -6.70 -10.21 5.38
C GLN A 38 -5.92 -10.50 6.66
N LEU A 39 -4.62 -10.16 6.69
CA LEU A 39 -3.80 -10.27 7.89
C LEU A 39 -4.24 -9.33 9.02
N GLN A 40 -4.87 -8.19 8.72
CA GLN A 40 -5.41 -7.29 9.74
C GLN A 40 -6.73 -7.76 10.33
N LYS A 41 -7.44 -8.70 9.69
CA LYS A 41 -8.69 -9.24 10.23
C LYS A 41 -8.45 -10.19 11.40
N THR A 42 -7.25 -10.75 11.55
CA THR A 42 -6.87 -11.46 12.77
C THR A 42 -6.61 -10.43 13.87
N SER A 43 -7.17 -10.63 15.07
CA SER A 43 -7.26 -9.57 16.10
C SER A 43 -5.92 -9.18 16.75
N ALA A 44 -4.94 -10.08 16.75
CA ALA A 44 -3.64 -9.90 17.39
C ALA A 44 -2.78 -8.75 16.80
N PRO A 45 -2.64 -8.60 15.46
CA PRO A 45 -1.86 -7.51 14.87
C PRO A 45 -2.48 -6.13 15.05
N VAL A 46 -3.81 -5.99 15.04
CA VAL A 46 -4.51 -4.69 15.04
C VAL A 46 -4.05 -3.79 16.18
N LYS A 47 -4.01 -4.32 17.42
CA LYS A 47 -3.64 -3.53 18.60
C LYS A 47 -2.15 -3.17 18.67
N GLN A 48 -1.32 -3.80 17.85
CA GLN A 48 0.14 -3.62 17.82
C GLN A 48 0.60 -2.68 16.69
N LEU A 49 -0.32 -2.28 15.81
CA LEU A 49 -0.06 -1.41 14.69
C LEU A 49 -0.18 0.06 15.05
N ASN A 50 0.46 0.88 14.23
CA ASN A 50 0.22 2.31 14.20
C ASN A 50 -0.78 2.68 13.09
N TYR A 51 -1.50 3.79 13.31
CA TYR A 51 -2.57 4.27 12.45
C TYR A 51 -2.40 5.75 12.12
N PHE A 52 -3.06 6.12 11.03
CA PHE A 52 -3.18 7.48 10.50
C PHE A 52 -4.63 7.74 10.13
N SER A 53 -5.05 9.00 10.13
CA SER A 53 -6.32 9.40 9.50
C SER A 53 -6.25 9.11 8.00
N ASN A 54 -7.31 8.53 7.43
CA ASN A 54 -7.40 8.31 5.99
C ASN A 54 -7.25 9.64 5.23
N SER A 55 -6.27 9.73 4.34
CA SER A 55 -5.96 10.95 3.57
C SER A 55 -7.06 11.33 2.58
N SER A 56 -8.00 10.43 2.30
CA SER A 56 -9.20 10.73 1.50
C SER A 56 -10.32 11.38 2.30
N LEU A 57 -10.19 11.55 3.63
CA LEU A 57 -11.18 12.25 4.43
C LEU A 57 -11.21 13.74 4.07
N PHE A 58 -12.38 14.23 3.68
CA PHE A 58 -12.66 15.64 3.49
C PHE A 58 -14.06 15.97 3.99
N SER A 59 -14.26 17.21 4.45
CA SER A 59 -15.55 17.66 4.95
C SER A 59 -16.24 18.53 3.93
N VAL A 60 -17.55 18.37 3.81
CA VAL A 60 -18.45 19.33 3.15
C VAL A 60 -19.54 19.65 4.16
N ASP A 61 -19.55 20.89 4.64
CA ASP A 61 -20.36 21.33 5.79
C ASP A 61 -20.08 20.50 7.05
N ARG A 62 -21.11 19.90 7.67
CA ARG A 62 -21.00 19.05 8.87
C ARG A 62 -20.83 17.55 8.54
N ILE A 63 -20.74 17.21 7.26
CA ILE A 63 -20.69 15.82 6.79
C ILE A 63 -19.27 15.49 6.37
N LYS A 64 -18.69 14.44 6.99
CA LYS A 64 -17.42 13.87 6.53
C LYS A 64 -17.67 12.95 5.35
N LYS A 65 -16.83 13.06 4.33
CA LYS A 65 -16.79 12.18 3.17
C LYS A 65 -15.41 11.57 3.04
N TYR A 66 -15.35 10.33 2.56
CA TYR A 66 -14.07 9.65 2.31
C TYR A 66 -14.23 8.57 1.25
N PHE A 67 -13.10 8.14 0.70
CA PHE A 67 -13.06 6.94 -0.12
C PHE A 67 -12.97 5.72 0.80
N GLU A 68 -14.08 5.01 0.92
CA GLU A 68 -14.14 3.72 1.56
C GLU A 68 -13.62 2.68 0.55
N VAL A 69 -12.62 1.91 0.95
CA VAL A 69 -12.09 0.83 0.13
C VAL A 69 -12.60 -0.47 0.72
N ARG A 70 -13.58 -1.07 0.04
CA ARG A 70 -14.04 -2.42 0.35
C ARG A 70 -13.24 -3.41 -0.47
N GLN A 71 -12.62 -4.35 0.21
CA GLN A 71 -11.96 -5.47 -0.45
C GLN A 71 -12.93 -6.63 -0.60
N ASP A 72 -13.22 -6.96 -1.86
CA ASP A 72 -13.87 -8.21 -2.23
C ASP A 72 -12.79 -9.27 -2.56
N GLU A 73 -13.18 -10.53 -2.76
CA GLU A 73 -12.24 -11.64 -2.98
C GLU A 73 -11.29 -11.43 -4.18
N PHE A 74 -11.70 -10.65 -5.19
CA PHE A 74 -10.96 -10.51 -6.46
C PHE A 74 -10.52 -9.08 -6.80
N PHE A 75 -11.11 -8.06 -6.17
CA PHE A 75 -10.79 -6.66 -6.46
C PHE A 75 -11.18 -5.74 -5.30
N SER A 76 -10.55 -4.58 -5.25
CA SER A 76 -10.95 -3.50 -4.34
C SER A 76 -11.96 -2.59 -5.02
N LYS A 77 -13.12 -2.39 -4.39
CA LYS A 77 -14.11 -1.39 -4.82
C LYS A 77 -13.97 -0.17 -3.92
N SER A 78 -13.77 1.00 -4.54
CA SER A 78 -13.83 2.27 -3.83
C SER A 78 -15.21 2.90 -3.99
N GLU A 79 -15.79 3.36 -2.89
CA GLU A 79 -17.01 4.17 -2.91
C GLU A 79 -16.85 5.41 -2.03
N ILE A 80 -17.63 6.45 -2.33
CA ILE A 80 -17.66 7.66 -1.51
C ILE A 80 -18.70 7.44 -0.41
N SER A 81 -18.20 7.29 0.82
CA SER A 81 -19.04 7.13 2.01
C SER A 81 -19.19 8.46 2.75
N LYS A 82 -20.27 8.59 3.52
CA LYS A 82 -20.60 9.80 4.28
C LYS A 82 -20.95 9.43 5.71
N VAL A 83 -20.52 10.24 6.66
CA VAL A 83 -20.90 10.12 8.07
C VAL A 83 -21.10 11.50 8.68
N ASP A 84 -22.02 11.59 9.63
CA ASP A 84 -22.14 12.77 10.48
C ASP A 84 -20.92 12.89 11.37
N SER A 85 -20.34 14.09 11.40
CA SER A 85 -19.19 14.35 12.26
C SER A 85 -19.63 14.58 13.70
N ASN A 86 -18.99 13.90 14.65
CA ASN A 86 -19.10 14.16 16.08
C ASN A 86 -17.75 14.62 16.65
N GLU A 87 -17.75 15.15 17.88
CA GLU A 87 -16.54 15.71 18.49
C GLU A 87 -15.44 14.65 18.69
N TYR A 88 -15.82 13.42 19.06
CA TYR A 88 -14.88 12.30 19.24
C TYR A 88 -14.17 11.94 17.92
N LEU A 89 -14.92 11.85 16.83
CA LEU A 89 -14.41 11.55 15.49
C LEU A 89 -13.46 12.65 15.00
N GLU A 90 -13.81 13.92 15.20
CA GLU A 90 -12.93 15.06 14.86
C GLU A 90 -11.63 15.05 15.66
N LYS A 91 -11.74 14.77 16.97
CA LYS A 91 -10.59 14.67 17.88
C LYS A 91 -9.64 13.57 17.43
N ILE A 92 -10.16 12.38 17.13
CA ILE A 92 -9.36 11.23 16.67
C ILE A 92 -8.72 11.51 15.31
N ILE A 93 -9.49 11.99 14.33
CA ILE A 93 -8.97 12.28 12.99
C ILE A 93 -7.85 13.33 13.05
N SER A 94 -8.04 14.37 13.87
CA SER A 94 -7.01 15.40 14.07
C SER A 94 -5.77 14.85 14.77
N PHE A 95 -5.95 14.03 15.81
CA PHE A 95 -4.85 13.38 16.53
C PHE A 95 -4.05 12.42 15.63
N CYS A 96 -4.73 11.72 14.73
CA CYS A 96 -4.16 10.73 13.82
C CYS A 96 -3.67 11.33 12.49
N LYS A 97 -3.61 12.66 12.33
CA LYS A 97 -2.92 13.29 11.18
C LYS A 97 -1.45 12.86 11.06
N THR A 98 -0.87 12.44 12.18
CA THR A 98 0.47 11.85 12.26
C THR A 98 0.36 10.42 12.78
N LYS A 99 1.44 9.65 12.66
CA LYS A 99 1.51 8.26 13.12
C LYS A 99 1.20 8.14 14.61
N LYS A 100 0.23 7.31 15.00
CA LYS A 100 -0.13 7.02 16.40
C LYS A 100 -0.28 5.53 16.65
N SER A 101 0.11 5.05 17.83
CA SER A 101 -0.17 3.65 18.21
C SER A 101 -1.65 3.47 18.55
N PHE A 102 -2.17 2.25 18.39
CA PHE A 102 -3.54 1.93 18.80
C PHE A 102 -3.84 2.38 20.25
N THR A 103 -2.92 2.10 21.18
CA THR A 103 -3.05 2.47 22.59
C THR A 103 -3.15 3.98 22.80
N GLN A 104 -2.32 4.77 22.11
CA GLN A 104 -2.37 6.24 22.19
C GLN A 104 -3.70 6.80 21.70
N ILE A 105 -4.31 6.16 20.70
CA ILE A 105 -5.60 6.60 20.16
C ILE A 105 -6.72 6.28 21.15
N VAL A 106 -6.69 5.10 21.77
CA VAL A 106 -7.65 4.70 22.81
C VAL A 106 -7.56 5.65 24.01
N GLU A 107 -6.36 5.98 24.48
CA GLU A 107 -6.13 6.90 25.61
C GLU A 107 -6.73 8.30 25.39
N VAL A 108 -6.87 8.74 24.14
CA VAL A 108 -7.49 10.05 23.82
C VAL A 108 -8.99 10.06 24.10
N LEU A 109 -9.63 8.89 24.16
CA LEU A 109 -11.06 8.74 24.40
C LEU A 109 -11.41 8.39 25.84
N ILE A 110 -10.50 7.74 26.57
CA ILE A 110 -10.73 7.36 27.97
C ILE A 110 -11.04 8.62 28.79
N SER A 111 -12.18 8.56 29.49
CA SER A 111 -12.65 9.63 30.39
C SER A 111 -13.51 9.01 31.49
N GLU A 112 -14.07 9.82 32.41
CA GLU A 112 -15.03 9.33 33.40
C GLU A 112 -16.31 8.74 32.76
N GLU A 113 -16.59 9.08 31.50
CA GLU A 113 -17.79 8.66 30.76
C GLU A 113 -17.54 7.53 29.75
N ILE A 114 -16.26 7.24 29.42
CA ILE A 114 -15.92 6.27 28.37
C ILE A 114 -14.92 5.27 28.94
N GLU A 115 -15.35 4.03 29.08
CA GLU A 115 -14.50 2.95 29.52
C GLU A 115 -13.52 2.53 28.42
N LYS A 116 -12.43 1.88 28.84
CA LYS A 116 -11.39 1.43 27.92
C LYS A 116 -11.94 0.49 26.84
N ASP A 117 -12.80 -0.44 27.20
CA ASP A 117 -13.32 -1.45 26.27
C ASP A 117 -14.23 -0.80 25.21
N GLU A 118 -15.06 0.17 25.60
CA GLU A 118 -15.88 0.97 24.69
C GLU A 118 -15.01 1.80 23.73
N ALA A 119 -13.94 2.42 24.24
CA ALA A 119 -12.99 3.15 23.41
C ALA A 119 -12.28 2.21 22.41
N GLU A 120 -11.85 1.02 22.85
CA GLU A 120 -11.22 0.04 21.97
C GLU A 120 -12.16 -0.45 20.87
N GLU A 121 -13.44 -0.68 21.19
CA GLU A 121 -14.46 -1.06 20.21
C GLU A 121 -14.69 0.07 19.20
N TYR A 122 -14.85 1.31 19.65
CA TYR A 122 -15.03 2.46 18.78
C TYR A 122 -13.84 2.66 17.82
N ILE A 123 -12.60 2.57 18.33
CA ILE A 123 -11.40 2.64 17.47
C ILE A 123 -11.37 1.48 16.46
N SER A 124 -11.78 0.28 16.87
CA SER A 124 -11.88 -0.87 15.98
C SER A 124 -12.90 -0.64 14.86
N GLU A 125 -14.04 -0.01 15.15
CA GLU A 125 -15.01 0.38 14.12
C GLU A 125 -14.45 1.44 13.16
N LEU A 126 -13.73 2.44 13.67
CA LEU A 126 -13.09 3.44 12.81
C LEU A 126 -12.05 2.85 11.86
N ILE A 127 -11.34 1.80 12.30
CA ILE A 127 -10.42 1.04 11.46
C ILE A 127 -11.19 0.23 10.41
N ARG A 128 -12.24 -0.51 10.83
CA ARG A 128 -13.08 -1.32 9.93
C ARG A 128 -13.76 -0.49 8.84
N ASN A 129 -14.14 0.74 9.17
CA ASN A 129 -14.81 1.68 8.27
C ASN A 129 -13.82 2.61 7.54
N ASN A 130 -12.52 2.30 7.55
CA ASN A 130 -11.46 3.04 6.84
C ASN A 130 -11.33 4.53 7.23
N PHE A 131 -11.79 4.97 8.40
CA PHE A 131 -11.45 6.30 8.92
C PHE A 131 -9.99 6.35 9.37
N LEU A 132 -9.52 5.23 9.93
CA LEU A 132 -8.14 5.02 10.32
C LEU A 132 -7.50 3.97 9.41
N VAL A 133 -6.33 4.31 8.87
CA VAL A 133 -5.56 3.44 7.98
C VAL A 133 -4.30 3.01 8.70
N SER A 134 -4.07 1.71 8.77
CA SER A 134 -2.88 1.14 9.42
C SER A 134 -1.59 1.49 8.66
N GLU A 135 -0.46 1.45 9.36
CA GLU A 135 0.84 1.52 8.72
C GLU A 135 1.12 0.35 7.77
N LEU A 136 0.38 -0.75 7.79
CA LEU A 136 0.54 -1.81 6.79
C LEU A 136 -0.05 -1.43 5.42
N PHE A 137 -0.83 -0.35 5.31
CA PHE A 137 -1.35 0.09 4.02
C PHE A 137 -0.22 0.43 3.05
N PHE A 138 -0.30 -0.12 1.84
CA PHE A 138 0.68 0.13 0.80
C PHE A 138 0.37 1.46 0.10
N SER A 139 1.28 2.43 0.21
CA SER A 139 1.20 3.67 -0.56
C SER A 139 1.94 3.52 -1.90
N HIS A 140 1.41 4.08 -2.98
CA HIS A 140 1.95 3.94 -4.34
C HIS A 140 3.35 4.57 -4.55
N ASN A 141 4.00 5.07 -3.49
CA ASN A 141 5.02 6.11 -3.58
C ASN A 141 6.43 5.72 -3.08
N SER A 142 6.75 4.46 -2.76
CA SER A 142 8.13 4.16 -2.34
C SER A 142 8.79 2.94 -2.98
N GLU A 143 10.05 3.13 -3.34
CA GLU A 143 11.01 2.05 -3.45
C GLU A 143 11.27 1.55 -2.02
N ASN A 144 11.17 0.24 -1.77
CA ASN A 144 11.35 -0.46 -0.49
C ASN A 144 10.11 -0.67 0.41
N GLU A 145 8.89 -0.59 -0.11
CA GLU A 145 7.67 -0.92 0.65
C GLU A 145 7.69 -2.31 1.31
N LEU A 146 8.19 -3.36 0.63
CA LEU A 146 8.29 -4.69 1.23
C LEU A 146 9.22 -4.73 2.45
N ASN A 147 10.34 -4.02 2.39
CA ASN A 147 11.26 -3.92 3.54
C ASN A 147 10.59 -3.20 4.71
N ARG A 148 9.83 -2.13 4.42
CA ARG A 148 9.04 -1.41 5.42
C ARG A 148 7.99 -2.31 6.07
N ILE A 149 7.26 -3.07 5.26
CA ILE A 149 6.27 -4.05 5.72
C ILE A 149 6.95 -5.12 6.60
N ASN A 150 8.08 -5.67 6.16
CA ASN A 150 8.85 -6.67 6.92
C ASN A 150 9.30 -6.12 8.29
N LEU A 151 9.77 -4.86 8.34
CA LEU A 151 10.13 -4.19 9.60
C LEU A 151 8.93 -3.97 10.54
N ILE A 152 7.72 -3.81 10.01
CA ILE A 152 6.49 -3.73 10.81
C ILE A 152 6.16 -5.11 11.38
N PHE A 153 6.18 -6.16 10.55
CA PHE A 153 5.87 -7.52 10.98
C PHE A 153 6.82 -8.04 12.05
N HIS A 154 8.12 -7.68 12.00
CA HIS A 154 9.06 -8.01 13.07
C HIS A 154 8.74 -7.39 14.44
N LYS A 155 7.87 -6.38 14.51
CA LYS A 155 7.43 -5.76 15.77
C LYS A 155 6.17 -6.39 16.35
N ILE A 156 5.42 -7.12 15.52
CA ILE A 156 4.16 -7.74 15.93
C ILE A 156 4.50 -9.06 16.63
N LYS A 157 4.05 -9.18 17.88
CA LYS A 157 4.08 -10.42 18.66
C LYS A 157 2.95 -11.33 18.21
N ASP A 158 3.17 -12.64 18.37
CA ASP A 158 2.17 -13.68 18.10
C ASP A 158 1.66 -13.67 16.65
N LEU A 159 2.55 -13.34 15.72
CA LEU A 159 2.27 -13.48 14.30
C LEU A 159 2.40 -14.96 13.90
N ASP A 160 1.45 -15.47 13.13
CA ASP A 160 1.54 -16.85 12.65
C ASP A 160 2.82 -17.05 11.80
N LEU A 161 3.49 -18.18 12.01
CA LEU A 161 4.72 -18.55 11.29
C LEU A 161 4.57 -18.48 9.76
N TRP A 162 3.42 -18.90 9.23
CA TRP A 162 3.16 -18.88 7.78
C TRP A 162 3.17 -17.46 7.19
N VAL A 163 2.84 -16.44 7.99
CA VAL A 163 2.86 -15.03 7.55
C VAL A 163 4.30 -14.56 7.37
N LEU A 164 5.19 -14.93 8.31
CA LEU A 164 6.62 -14.65 8.21
C LEU A 164 7.24 -15.35 7.00
N GLU A 165 6.88 -16.60 6.76
CA GLU A 165 7.33 -17.36 5.58
C GLU A 165 6.87 -16.73 4.27
N LEU A 166 5.60 -16.31 4.19
CA LEU A 166 5.06 -15.63 3.01
C LEU A 166 5.81 -14.32 2.71
N LEU A 167 6.06 -13.50 3.74
CA LEU A 167 6.78 -12.22 3.57
C LEU A 167 8.23 -12.44 3.14
N TRP A 168 8.90 -13.43 3.75
CA TRP A 168 10.25 -13.81 3.35
C TRP A 168 10.29 -14.29 1.89
N ALA A 169 9.30 -15.09 1.47
CA ALA A 169 9.19 -15.52 0.08
C ALA A 169 8.99 -14.33 -0.86
N LEU A 170 8.15 -13.35 -0.51
CA LEU A 170 7.92 -12.15 -1.32
C LEU A 170 9.17 -11.28 -1.44
N VAL A 171 9.92 -11.09 -0.34
CA VAL A 171 11.20 -10.34 -0.34
C VAL A 171 12.26 -11.06 -1.17
N LEU A 172 12.41 -12.37 -0.97
CA LEU A 172 13.33 -13.21 -1.75
C LEU A 172 12.98 -13.16 -3.24
N TYR A 173 11.69 -13.27 -3.58
CA TYR A 173 11.20 -13.19 -4.94
C TYR A 173 11.53 -11.83 -5.57
N GLN A 174 11.29 -10.72 -4.86
CA GLN A 174 11.64 -9.39 -5.37
C GLN A 174 13.16 -9.26 -5.63
N GLY A 175 14.01 -9.78 -4.74
CA GLY A 175 15.47 -9.78 -4.91
C GLY A 175 15.95 -10.63 -6.10
N ILE A 176 15.42 -11.85 -6.23
CA ILE A 176 15.72 -12.73 -7.38
C ILE A 176 15.29 -12.05 -8.68
N PHE A 177 14.08 -11.50 -8.76
CA PHE A 177 13.59 -10.90 -10.01
C PHE A 177 14.27 -9.60 -10.39
N GLN A 178 14.79 -8.84 -9.43
CA GLN A 178 15.62 -7.66 -9.72
C GLN A 178 17.02 -8.03 -10.22
N SER A 179 17.55 -9.20 -9.83
CA SER A 179 18.87 -9.68 -10.25
C SER A 179 18.86 -10.46 -11.58
N LEU A 180 17.68 -10.87 -12.06
CA LEU A 180 17.55 -11.60 -13.32
C LEU A 180 17.91 -10.72 -14.53
N PRO A 181 18.94 -11.09 -15.33
CA PRO A 181 19.26 -10.36 -16.54
C PRO A 181 18.14 -10.54 -17.57
N PHE A 182 17.81 -9.46 -18.28
CA PHE A 182 16.80 -9.48 -19.34
C PHE A 182 17.21 -10.44 -20.46
N HIS A 183 16.59 -11.63 -20.50
CA HIS A 183 16.80 -12.68 -21.51
C HIS A 183 15.99 -12.39 -22.80
N GLY A 184 16.18 -11.20 -23.39
CA GLY A 184 15.51 -10.80 -24.63
C GLY A 184 16.45 -10.55 -25.81
N LYS A 185 17.74 -10.90 -25.69
CA LYS A 185 18.76 -10.56 -26.71
C LYS A 185 18.60 -11.31 -28.03
N GLU A 186 18.00 -12.50 -28.06
CA GLU A 186 18.14 -13.39 -29.22
C GLU A 186 17.08 -13.24 -30.33
N GLN A 187 15.95 -12.59 -30.08
CA GLN A 187 14.86 -12.55 -31.08
C GLN A 187 14.65 -11.21 -31.80
N ARG A 188 15.23 -10.11 -31.33
CA ARG A 188 15.01 -8.78 -31.97
C ARG A 188 16.01 -8.42 -33.07
N GLU A 189 17.21 -9.01 -33.10
CA GLU A 189 18.17 -8.75 -34.18
C GLU A 189 17.77 -9.41 -35.51
N LYS A 190 16.99 -10.50 -35.48
CA LYS A 190 16.56 -11.21 -36.70
C LYS A 190 15.28 -10.65 -37.35
N GLY A 191 14.54 -9.76 -36.69
CA GLY A 191 13.22 -9.29 -37.14
C GLY A 191 13.14 -7.88 -37.74
N LEU A 192 14.13 -7.02 -37.52
CA LEU A 192 14.03 -5.59 -37.87
C LEU A 192 14.66 -5.19 -39.21
N TYR A 193 15.34 -6.10 -39.92
CA TYR A 193 16.04 -5.77 -41.18
C TYR A 193 15.26 -6.08 -42.48
N LYS A 194 14.00 -6.54 -42.43
CA LYS A 194 13.23 -6.93 -43.64
C LYS A 194 12.07 -6.03 -44.05
N ARG A 195 11.81 -4.90 -43.37
CA ARG A 195 10.76 -3.94 -43.79
C ARG A 195 11.34 -2.53 -43.94
N CYS A 196 12.06 -2.29 -45.03
CA CYS A 196 12.24 -0.96 -45.66
C CYS A 196 13.09 -1.09 -46.95
N LYS A 197 12.54 -1.76 -47.97
CA LYS A 197 12.91 -1.54 -49.38
C LYS A 197 11.66 -1.72 -50.23
N ARG A 198 10.84 -0.67 -50.25
CA ARG A 198 9.88 -0.37 -51.33
C ARG A 198 9.89 1.13 -51.50
N HIS A 199 10.75 1.61 -52.39
CA HIS A 199 10.53 2.70 -53.33
C HIS A 199 11.60 2.59 -54.41
#